data_AF-A0A5C7UNA6-F1
#
_entry.id   AF-A0A5C7UNA6-F1
#
_cell.length_a   1.000
_cell.length_b   1.000
_cell.length_c   1.000
_cell.angle_alpha   90.00
_cell.angle_beta   90.00
_cell.angle_gamma   90.00
#
_symmetry.space_group_name_H-M   'P 1'
#
loop_
_entity.id
_entity.type
_entity.pdbx_description
1 polymer ?
#
loop_
_entity_poly.entity_id
_entity_poly.type
_entity_poly.pdbx_seq_one_letter_code
_entity_poly.pdbx_strand_id
1 'polypeptide(L)'
;MTDILKFYDQILDTMHMEADRAGIVTAKVPWEKDSSDIVQVDKKTLVLPTPEQLANPNWADRIAFHPLSEAVNRGESHVIEKLRRVFNTNINIAVYVFGLEILRLAASPSEQTRLDPAQTELLLQLKDVDEKTIENWNKINTEMGAYTNKEKVFVNIYLRRGAIVGGKKVARAGTVSFPLKEALATKEPFGVKVRVKDQANYLQLMNYLFSSNNIEDYFGVTDSMTAPYLLALLSTVEKLTVGINDSIELYETVLPQLKDHKFSTAWSDTLVDTQLIVALSRKIPSLTGNEGKPSNAQAVVEPVQQPVQQMQQQQPVQPQSNGLVQFNPQQAQPLYPQQNQFGYPQMQQQPMYNQGYPQQPMQQQYQQQPQTAAVMTNNGKLDFNATLARVDPMRAAQVASANNQYRGNGPIFNNMGGGLF
;
A
#
# COMPACT_ATOMS: atom_id res chain seq x y z
N MET A 1 1.64 -28.43 15.86
CA MET A 1 1.43 -26.99 15.59
C MET A 1 -0.03 -26.70 15.85
N THR A 2 -0.36 -25.66 16.61
CA THR A 2 -1.77 -25.29 16.86
C THR A 2 -2.40 -24.70 15.59
N ASP A 3 -3.72 -24.80 15.44
CA ASP A 3 -4.44 -24.32 14.24
C ASP A 3 -4.19 -22.81 13.98
N ILE A 4 -3.99 -22.01 15.03
CA ILE A 4 -3.67 -20.58 14.92
C ILE A 4 -2.27 -20.32 14.36
N LEU A 5 -1.26 -21.11 14.75
CA LEU A 5 0.10 -20.94 14.24
C LEU A 5 0.16 -21.31 12.76
N LYS A 6 -0.56 -22.38 12.35
CA LYS A 6 -0.69 -22.73 10.94
C LYS A 6 -1.33 -21.60 10.12
N PHE A 7 -2.40 -20.99 10.63
CA PHE A 7 -3.02 -19.83 9.98
C PHE A 7 -2.05 -18.65 9.86
N TYR A 8 -1.22 -18.41 10.87
CA TYR A 8 -0.19 -17.37 10.83
C TYR A 8 0.92 -17.66 9.84
N ASP A 9 1.41 -18.90 9.79
CA ASP A 9 2.38 -19.31 8.79
C ASP A 9 1.83 -19.12 7.38
N GLN A 10 0.57 -19.46 7.13
CA GLN A 10 -0.06 -19.24 5.83
C GLN A 10 -0.12 -17.76 5.44
N ILE A 11 -0.40 -16.85 6.38
CA ILE A 11 -0.38 -15.41 6.12
C ILE A 11 1.04 -14.92 5.82
N LEU A 12 2.04 -15.39 6.58
CA LEU A 12 3.45 -15.03 6.38
C LEU A 12 3.96 -15.53 5.02
N ASP A 13 3.59 -16.74 4.62
CA ASP A 13 3.95 -17.37 3.35
C ASP A 13 3.50 -16.56 2.13
N THR A 14 2.30 -15.95 2.17
CA THR A 14 1.83 -15.03 1.12
C THR A 14 2.82 -13.90 0.84
N MET A 15 3.68 -13.55 1.80
CA MET A 15 4.66 -12.47 1.69
C MET A 15 6.10 -12.94 1.61
N HIS A 16 6.33 -14.22 1.33
CA HIS A 16 7.66 -14.83 1.35
C HIS A 16 8.37 -14.66 2.70
N MET A 17 7.59 -14.69 3.79
CA MET A 17 8.11 -14.74 5.14
C MET A 17 7.87 -16.12 5.73
N GLU A 18 8.79 -16.58 6.58
CA GLU A 18 8.65 -17.83 7.29
C GLU A 18 9.13 -17.69 8.72
N ALA A 19 8.65 -18.56 9.61
CA ALA A 19 9.18 -18.67 10.95
C ALA A 19 10.13 -19.85 11.05
N ASP A 20 11.28 -19.64 11.71
CA ASP A 20 12.19 -20.73 12.03
C ASP A 20 11.66 -21.61 13.19
N ARG A 21 12.43 -22.63 13.57
CA ARG A 21 12.05 -23.53 14.69
C ARG A 21 11.94 -22.81 16.04
N ALA A 22 12.63 -21.69 16.21
CA ALA A 22 12.52 -20.86 17.40
C ALA A 22 11.32 -19.90 17.32
N GLY A 23 10.62 -19.84 16.18
CA GLY A 23 9.51 -18.94 15.93
C GLY A 23 9.97 -17.54 15.51
N ILE A 24 11.24 -17.31 15.16
CA ILE A 24 11.71 -16.03 14.64
C ILE A 24 11.26 -15.91 13.19
N VAL A 25 10.59 -14.80 12.86
CA VAL A 25 10.11 -14.56 11.50
C VAL A 25 11.24 -13.92 10.68
N THR A 26 11.56 -14.56 9.55
CA THR A 26 12.48 -14.03 8.54
C THR A 26 11.75 -13.79 7.23
N ALA A 27 12.24 -12.83 6.46
CA ALA A 27 11.82 -12.58 5.09
C ALA A 27 12.84 -13.19 4.13
N LYS A 28 12.32 -13.83 3.09
CA LYS A 28 13.07 -14.34 1.96
C LYS A 28 12.84 -13.46 0.75
N VAL A 29 13.89 -13.28 -0.01
CA VAL A 29 13.84 -12.78 -1.38
C VAL A 29 13.70 -14.00 -2.30
N PRO A 30 12.56 -14.18 -2.98
CA PRO A 30 12.25 -15.42 -3.71
C PRO A 30 13.33 -15.89 -4.69
N TRP A 31 14.00 -14.95 -5.36
CA TRP A 31 15.03 -15.24 -6.37
C TRP A 31 16.46 -15.29 -5.81
N GLU A 32 16.66 -15.18 -4.49
CA GLU A 32 17.98 -15.24 -3.86
C GLU A 32 18.05 -16.40 -2.85
N LYS A 33 18.79 -17.44 -3.24
CA LYS A 33 18.79 -18.78 -2.63
C LYS A 33 19.14 -18.85 -1.13
N ASP A 34 19.76 -17.81 -0.58
CA ASP A 34 20.18 -17.76 0.83
C ASP A 34 19.78 -16.45 1.52
N SER A 35 18.81 -15.72 0.95
CA SER A 35 18.26 -14.53 1.59
C SER A 35 17.44 -14.92 2.82
N SER A 36 17.80 -14.35 3.97
CA SER A 36 17.06 -14.54 5.21
C SER A 36 17.34 -13.37 6.12
N ASP A 37 16.40 -12.44 6.16
CA ASP A 37 16.50 -11.28 7.02
C ASP A 37 15.46 -11.32 8.13
N ILE A 38 15.89 -11.01 9.35
CA ILE A 38 14.99 -10.91 10.50
C ILE A 38 13.98 -9.80 10.28
N VAL A 39 12.70 -10.14 10.37
CA VAL A 39 11.61 -9.18 10.25
C VAL A 39 11.47 -8.43 11.55
N GLN A 40 11.40 -7.10 11.46
CA GLN A 40 11.20 -6.23 12.61
C GLN A 40 9.92 -5.41 12.50
N VAL A 41 9.28 -5.20 13.65
CA VAL A 41 8.19 -4.24 13.86
C VAL A 41 8.63 -3.32 14.99
N ASP A 42 8.68 -2.01 14.73
CA ASP A 42 9.18 -1.00 15.68
C ASP A 42 10.52 -1.36 16.33
N LYS A 43 11.49 -1.80 15.51
CA LYS A 43 12.83 -2.24 15.95
C LYS A 43 12.86 -3.48 16.84
N LYS A 44 11.73 -4.15 17.03
CA LYS A 44 11.61 -5.42 17.74
C LYS A 44 11.55 -6.57 16.75
N THR A 45 12.21 -7.68 17.07
CA THR A 45 12.15 -8.90 16.27
C THR A 45 10.73 -9.48 16.30
N LEU A 46 10.15 -9.67 15.11
CA LEU A 46 8.86 -10.33 14.95
C LEU A 46 9.02 -11.83 15.19
N VAL A 47 8.17 -12.37 16.05
CA VAL A 47 8.16 -13.81 16.38
C VAL A 47 6.75 -14.38 16.30
N LEU A 48 6.62 -15.65 15.94
CA LEU A 48 5.38 -16.38 16.16
C LEU A 48 5.15 -16.61 17.67
N PRO A 49 3.90 -16.57 18.13
CA PRO A 49 3.57 -16.80 19.52
C PRO A 49 3.55 -18.30 19.87
N THR A 50 4.69 -18.98 19.71
CA THR A 50 4.86 -20.37 20.14
C THR A 50 4.82 -20.47 21.68
N PRO A 51 4.56 -21.66 22.26
CA PRO A 51 4.61 -21.84 23.71
C PRO A 51 5.93 -21.36 24.34
N GLU A 52 7.07 -21.61 23.67
CA GLU A 52 8.39 -21.19 24.11
C GLU A 52 8.55 -19.66 24.05
N GLN A 53 8.06 -19.03 22.97
CA GLN A 53 8.11 -17.58 22.81
C GLN A 53 7.24 -16.86 23.84
N LEU A 54 6.04 -17.39 24.12
CA LEU A 54 5.09 -16.87 25.10
C LEU A 54 5.57 -17.05 26.55
N ALA A 55 6.29 -18.13 26.86
CA ALA A 55 6.86 -18.38 28.17
C ALA A 55 8.05 -17.45 28.48
N ASN A 56 8.70 -16.88 27.47
CA ASN A 56 9.81 -15.96 27.66
C ASN A 56 9.29 -14.54 27.98
N PRO A 57 9.61 -13.99 29.17
CA PRO A 57 9.08 -12.70 29.63
C PRO A 57 9.73 -11.49 28.96
N ASN A 58 10.85 -11.65 28.24
CA ASN A 58 11.54 -10.53 27.61
C ASN A 58 10.82 -10.07 26.33
N TRP A 59 9.92 -9.10 26.45
CA TRP A 59 9.23 -8.44 25.31
C TRP A 59 9.85 -7.09 24.92
N ALA A 60 11.01 -6.73 25.49
CA ALA A 60 11.67 -5.47 25.17
C ALA A 60 12.11 -5.44 23.70
N ASP A 61 12.75 -6.53 23.25
CA ASP A 61 13.36 -6.63 21.92
C ASP A 61 12.53 -7.48 20.93
N ARG A 62 11.34 -7.91 21.33
CA ARG A 62 10.53 -8.89 20.60
C ARG A 62 9.07 -8.47 20.55
N ILE A 63 8.39 -8.86 19.48
CA ILE A 63 6.96 -8.64 19.31
C ILE A 63 6.32 -9.85 18.64
N ALA A 64 5.21 -10.33 19.20
CA ALA A 64 4.50 -11.45 18.64
C ALA A 64 3.71 -11.04 17.40
N PHE A 65 3.72 -11.88 16.36
CA PHE A 65 2.77 -11.84 15.26
C PHE A 65 1.45 -12.45 15.74
N HIS A 66 0.56 -11.60 16.26
CA HIS A 66 -0.76 -12.01 16.74
C HIS A 66 -1.87 -11.07 16.25
N PRO A 67 -2.03 -10.92 14.91
CA PRO A 67 -2.95 -9.94 14.34
C PRO A 67 -4.43 -10.20 14.68
N LEU A 68 -4.79 -11.41 15.13
CA LEU A 68 -6.17 -11.72 15.55
C LEU A 68 -6.59 -11.05 16.88
N SER A 69 -5.65 -10.48 17.63
CA SER A 69 -5.93 -9.78 18.91
C SER A 69 -6.27 -8.30 18.77
N GLU A 70 -6.41 -7.81 17.54
CA GLU A 70 -6.86 -6.46 17.25
C GLU A 70 -8.15 -6.08 18.00
N ALA A 71 -8.15 -4.89 18.60
CA ALA A 71 -9.33 -4.34 19.25
C ALA A 71 -10.16 -3.52 18.26
N VAL A 72 -11.46 -3.83 18.19
CA VAL A 72 -12.41 -3.19 17.26
C VAL A 72 -12.55 -1.66 17.43
N ASN A 73 -12.28 -1.13 18.62
CA ASN A 73 -12.38 0.30 18.93
C ASN A 73 -11.07 1.07 18.70
N ARG A 74 -9.97 0.38 18.34
CA ARG A 74 -8.66 0.96 18.06
C ARG A 74 -8.41 1.10 16.56
N GLY A 75 -7.38 1.87 16.23
CA GLY A 75 -6.84 1.96 14.88
C GLY A 75 -5.96 0.76 14.53
N GLU A 76 -5.33 0.82 13.36
CA GLU A 76 -4.38 -0.20 12.90
C GLU A 76 -3.27 -0.46 13.94
N SER A 77 -2.91 -1.73 14.13
CA SER A 77 -1.80 -2.13 15.01
C SER A 77 -0.46 -2.05 14.29
N HIS A 78 0.65 -2.04 15.03
CA HIS A 78 1.98 -1.98 14.41
C HIS A 78 2.28 -3.24 13.58
N VAL A 79 1.77 -4.39 14.02
CA VAL A 79 1.87 -5.65 13.28
C VAL A 79 1.08 -5.59 11.97
N ILE A 80 -0.14 -5.06 11.99
CA ILE A 80 -0.97 -4.93 10.78
C ILE A 80 -0.41 -3.88 9.83
N GLU A 81 0.11 -2.78 10.36
CA GLU A 81 0.78 -1.76 9.54
C GLU A 81 2.00 -2.34 8.82
N LYS A 82 2.84 -3.13 9.53
CA LYS A 82 3.95 -3.84 8.89
C LYS A 82 3.44 -4.81 7.83
N LEU A 83 2.44 -5.62 8.18
CA LEU A 83 1.82 -6.60 7.30
C LEU A 83 1.33 -5.95 5.98
N ARG A 84 0.57 -4.86 6.08
CA ARG A 84 0.08 -4.11 4.93
C ARG A 84 1.21 -3.51 4.09
N ARG A 85 2.25 -2.96 4.72
CA ARG A 85 3.42 -2.44 3.99
C ARG A 85 4.11 -3.53 3.19
N VAL A 86 4.32 -4.71 3.78
CA VAL A 86 4.94 -5.85 3.09
C VAL A 86 4.06 -6.35 1.95
N PHE A 87 2.74 -6.47 2.13
CA PHE A 87 1.82 -6.80 1.05
C PHE A 87 1.91 -5.80 -0.12
N ASN A 88 1.88 -4.50 0.17
CA ASN A 88 2.05 -3.47 -0.85
C ASN A 88 3.37 -3.65 -1.61
N THR A 89 4.49 -3.83 -0.90
CA THR A 89 5.79 -4.05 -1.53
C THR A 89 5.78 -5.26 -2.45
N ASN A 90 5.35 -6.44 -1.97
CA ASN A 90 5.39 -7.67 -2.76
C ASN A 90 4.45 -7.63 -3.97
N ILE A 91 3.23 -7.09 -3.82
CA ILE A 91 2.30 -6.91 -4.94
C ILE A 91 2.91 -6.00 -6.00
N ASN A 92 3.53 -4.87 -5.62
CA ASN A 92 4.17 -3.98 -6.58
C ASN A 92 5.36 -4.62 -7.29
N ILE A 93 6.15 -5.45 -6.59
CA ILE A 93 7.23 -6.23 -7.20
C ILE A 93 6.67 -7.20 -8.25
N ALA A 94 5.63 -7.96 -7.90
CA ALA A 94 5.03 -8.92 -8.82
C ALA A 94 4.47 -8.22 -10.07
N VAL A 95 3.78 -7.09 -9.90
CA VAL A 95 3.28 -6.28 -11.03
C VAL A 95 4.43 -5.77 -11.91
N TYR A 96 5.50 -5.24 -11.31
CA TYR A 96 6.67 -4.77 -12.04
C TYR A 96 7.34 -5.88 -12.86
N VAL A 97 7.62 -7.02 -12.21
CA VAL A 97 8.32 -8.14 -12.85
C VAL A 97 7.45 -8.74 -13.95
N PHE A 98 6.16 -8.98 -13.69
CA PHE A 98 5.24 -9.43 -14.72
C PHE A 98 5.24 -8.48 -15.92
N GLY A 99 5.03 -7.18 -15.70
CA GLY A 99 5.02 -6.19 -16.77
C GLY A 99 6.34 -6.15 -17.54
N LEU A 100 7.48 -6.22 -16.86
CA LEU A 100 8.80 -6.23 -17.48
C LEU A 100 8.99 -7.44 -18.40
N GLU A 101 8.65 -8.63 -17.93
CA GLU A 101 8.83 -9.87 -18.69
C GLU A 101 7.88 -9.94 -19.89
N ILE A 102 6.63 -9.49 -19.75
CA ILE A 102 5.71 -9.38 -20.89
C ILE A 102 6.21 -8.37 -21.92
N LEU A 103 6.73 -7.20 -21.51
CA LEU A 103 7.29 -6.23 -22.47
C LEU A 103 8.52 -6.79 -23.20
N ARG A 104 9.38 -7.54 -22.52
CA ARG A 104 10.53 -8.23 -23.15
C ARG A 104 10.07 -9.25 -24.17
N LEU A 105 9.05 -10.04 -23.84
CA LEU A 105 8.46 -11.02 -24.73
C LEU A 105 7.80 -10.34 -25.95
N ALA A 106 7.08 -9.24 -25.75
CA ALA A 106 6.46 -8.45 -26.80
C ALA A 106 7.50 -7.77 -27.73
N ALA A 107 8.68 -7.41 -27.21
CA ALA A 107 9.78 -6.86 -27.99
C ALA A 107 10.59 -7.93 -28.77
N SER A 108 10.33 -9.22 -28.55
CA SER A 108 11.13 -10.31 -29.11
C SER A 108 10.30 -11.25 -30.01
N PRO A 109 10.24 -10.99 -31.34
CA PRO A 109 9.48 -11.82 -32.27
C PRO A 109 9.90 -13.29 -32.27
N SER A 110 11.17 -13.59 -32.00
CA SER A 110 11.66 -14.97 -31.93
C SER A 110 11.06 -15.74 -30.75
N GLU A 111 10.90 -15.08 -29.60
CA GLU A 111 10.33 -15.72 -28.40
C GLU A 111 8.81 -15.89 -28.50
N GLN A 112 8.12 -15.05 -29.29
CA GLN A 112 6.67 -15.14 -29.50
C GLN A 112 6.23 -16.44 -30.18
N THR A 113 7.14 -17.09 -30.93
CA THR A 113 6.86 -18.39 -31.58
C THR A 113 6.61 -19.54 -30.60
N ARG A 114 7.00 -19.36 -29.34
CA ARG A 114 6.87 -20.37 -28.27
C ARG A 114 5.55 -20.25 -27.51
N LEU A 115 4.74 -19.23 -27.82
CA LEU A 115 3.52 -18.92 -27.08
C LEU A 115 2.33 -19.71 -27.63
N ASP A 116 1.47 -20.11 -26.72
CA ASP A 116 0.16 -20.64 -27.09
C ASP A 116 -0.83 -19.50 -27.43
N PRO A 117 -2.01 -19.82 -27.99
CA PRO A 117 -2.99 -18.80 -28.36
C PRO A 117 -3.49 -17.93 -27.18
N ALA A 118 -3.60 -18.50 -25.98
CA ALA A 118 -4.04 -17.76 -24.80
C ALA A 118 -2.96 -16.77 -24.33
N GLN A 119 -1.69 -17.21 -24.31
CA GLN A 119 -0.53 -16.37 -24.03
C GLN A 119 -0.32 -15.26 -25.08
N THR A 120 -0.79 -15.47 -26.31
CA THR A 120 -0.65 -14.49 -27.40
C THR A 120 -1.65 -13.33 -27.28
N GLU A 121 -2.78 -13.51 -26.60
CA GLU A 121 -3.87 -12.53 -26.56
C GLU A 121 -3.42 -11.16 -26.03
N LEU A 122 -2.70 -11.13 -24.91
CA LEU A 122 -2.17 -9.88 -24.35
C LEU A 122 -1.15 -9.24 -25.28
N LEU A 123 -0.26 -10.03 -25.88
CA LEU A 123 0.80 -9.51 -26.75
C LEU A 123 0.24 -8.84 -28.00
N LEU A 124 -0.87 -9.33 -28.55
CA LEU A 124 -1.56 -8.71 -29.67
C LEU A 124 -2.12 -7.32 -29.35
N GLN A 125 -2.36 -7.03 -28.05
CA GLN A 125 -2.82 -5.72 -27.60
C GLN A 125 -1.67 -4.73 -27.41
N LEU A 126 -0.43 -5.21 -27.27
CA LEU A 126 0.76 -4.39 -27.10
C LEU A 126 1.34 -4.01 -28.46
N LYS A 127 1.47 -2.71 -28.73
CA LYS A 127 1.85 -2.19 -30.05
C LYS A 127 3.24 -1.59 -30.04
N ASP A 128 4.03 -1.91 -31.06
CA ASP A 128 5.36 -1.34 -31.32
C ASP A 128 6.27 -1.31 -30.09
N VAL A 129 6.23 -2.39 -29.29
CA VAL A 129 7.07 -2.54 -28.10
C VAL A 129 8.52 -2.72 -28.54
N ASP A 130 9.39 -1.87 -28.01
CA ASP A 130 10.82 -1.82 -28.33
C ASP A 130 11.64 -1.65 -27.05
N GLU A 131 12.97 -1.66 -27.18
CA GLU A 131 13.90 -1.48 -26.04
C GLU A 131 13.63 -0.21 -25.24
N LYS A 132 13.19 0.87 -25.90
CA LYS A 132 12.87 2.14 -25.24
C LYS A 132 11.62 2.03 -24.37
N THR A 133 10.66 1.20 -24.78
CA THR A 133 9.47 0.86 -23.99
C THR A 133 9.87 0.16 -22.70
N ILE A 134 10.85 -0.73 -22.75
CA ILE A 134 11.37 -1.43 -21.57
C ILE A 134 12.18 -0.49 -20.68
N GLU A 135 13.04 0.36 -21.26
CA GLU A 135 13.83 1.36 -20.53
C GLU A 135 12.95 2.33 -19.73
N ASN A 136 11.86 2.81 -20.35
CA ASN A 136 10.92 3.73 -19.70
C ASN A 136 10.17 3.05 -18.54
N TRP A 137 9.79 1.77 -18.67
CA TRP A 137 9.19 0.99 -17.58
C TRP A 137 10.12 0.89 -16.37
N ASN A 138 11.39 0.57 -16.62
CA ASN A 138 12.41 0.51 -15.57
C ASN A 138 12.66 1.88 -14.90
N LYS A 139 12.61 2.98 -15.66
CA LYS A 139 12.72 4.33 -15.09
C LYS A 139 11.54 4.69 -14.20
N ILE A 140 10.31 4.39 -14.64
CA ILE A 140 9.11 4.57 -13.82
C ILE A 140 9.26 3.80 -12.50
N ASN A 141 9.68 2.54 -12.57
CA ASN A 141 9.91 1.72 -11.39
C ASN A 141 11.00 2.30 -10.47
N THR A 142 12.07 2.84 -11.05
CA THR A 142 13.14 3.52 -10.30
C THR A 142 12.59 4.71 -9.50
N GLU A 143 11.65 5.47 -10.04
CA GLU A 143 10.98 6.58 -9.33
C GLU A 143 10.07 6.13 -8.19
N MET A 144 9.58 4.88 -8.22
CA MET A 144 8.80 4.28 -7.12
C MET A 144 9.69 3.86 -5.94
N GLY A 145 10.98 3.63 -6.20
CA GLY A 145 11.98 3.25 -5.19
C GLY A 145 11.62 1.94 -4.48
N ALA A 146 11.58 1.99 -3.15
CA ALA A 146 11.25 0.84 -2.30
C ALA A 146 9.74 0.61 -2.13
N TYR A 147 8.90 1.24 -2.95
CA TYR A 147 7.43 1.22 -2.86
C TYR A 147 6.87 1.71 -1.51
N THR A 148 7.61 2.59 -0.84
CA THR A 148 7.22 3.17 0.45
C THR A 148 6.35 4.43 0.28
N ASN A 149 6.41 5.07 -0.89
CA ASN A 149 5.57 6.20 -1.23
C ASN A 149 4.28 5.74 -1.91
N LYS A 150 3.16 5.79 -1.16
CA LYS A 150 1.82 5.38 -1.62
C LYS A 150 1.33 6.09 -2.90
N GLU A 151 1.90 7.23 -3.28
CA GLU A 151 1.54 8.00 -4.47
C GLU A 151 2.39 7.63 -5.70
N LYS A 152 3.54 6.98 -5.49
CA LYS A 152 4.45 6.52 -6.53
C LYS A 152 4.60 4.99 -6.47
N VAL A 153 3.52 4.28 -6.81
CA VAL A 153 3.46 2.81 -6.87
C VAL A 153 2.48 2.36 -7.96
N PHE A 154 2.51 1.08 -8.34
CA PHE A 154 1.52 0.48 -9.25
C PHE A 154 0.16 0.35 -8.57
N VAL A 155 0.16 -0.19 -7.35
CA VAL A 155 -1.02 -0.50 -6.54
C VAL A 155 -0.75 -0.06 -5.10
N ASN A 156 -1.75 0.52 -4.43
CA ASN A 156 -1.65 0.84 -3.02
C ASN A 156 -2.89 0.36 -2.26
N ILE A 157 -2.66 -0.45 -1.23
CA ILE A 157 -3.65 -0.86 -0.23
C ILE A 157 -3.57 0.07 0.97
N TYR A 158 -4.71 0.60 1.39
CA TYR A 158 -4.87 1.32 2.65
C TYR A 158 -6.10 0.83 3.41
N LEU A 159 -6.07 0.94 4.73
CA LEU A 159 -7.13 0.47 5.61
C LEU A 159 -7.88 1.65 6.21
N ARG A 160 -9.21 1.61 6.17
CA ARG A 160 -10.07 2.68 6.67
C ARG A 160 -11.15 2.16 7.60
N ARG A 161 -11.44 2.97 8.62
CA ARG A 161 -12.57 2.79 9.55
C ARG A 161 -13.78 3.53 9.02
N GLY A 162 -14.89 2.82 8.86
CA GLY A 162 -16.11 3.38 8.31
C GLY A 162 -15.93 3.70 6.82
N ALA A 163 -16.58 2.95 5.95
CA ALA A 163 -16.57 3.20 4.52
C ALA A 163 -17.97 3.05 3.95
N ILE A 164 -18.21 3.73 2.84
CA ILE A 164 -19.33 3.43 1.96
C ILE A 164 -18.74 2.70 0.76
N VAL A 165 -19.16 1.46 0.53
CA VAL A 165 -18.74 0.61 -0.60
C VAL A 165 -20.00 0.00 -1.18
N GLY A 166 -20.21 0.15 -2.50
CA GLY A 166 -21.45 -0.28 -3.17
C GLY A 166 -22.70 0.35 -2.57
N GLY A 167 -22.61 1.58 -2.07
CA GLY A 167 -23.70 2.28 -1.37
C GLY A 167 -24.01 1.77 0.05
N LYS A 168 -23.28 0.77 0.56
CA LYS A 168 -23.48 0.21 1.91
C LYS A 168 -22.40 0.72 2.87
N LYS A 169 -22.83 1.09 4.08
CA LYS A 169 -21.89 1.40 5.17
C LYS A 169 -21.31 0.10 5.71
N VAL A 170 -19.98 0.03 5.80
CA VAL A 170 -19.23 -1.09 6.38
C VAL A 170 -18.29 -0.59 7.48
N ALA A 171 -18.09 -1.40 8.52
CA ALA A 171 -17.32 -1.03 9.70
C ALA A 171 -15.83 -0.85 9.37
N ARG A 172 -15.28 -1.71 8.52
CA ARG A 172 -13.92 -1.63 7.99
C ARG A 172 -13.87 -1.94 6.50
N ALA A 173 -12.95 -1.27 5.82
CA ALA A 173 -12.59 -1.59 4.46
C ALA A 173 -11.08 -1.50 4.27
N GLY A 174 -10.53 -2.47 3.56
CA GLY A 174 -9.29 -2.33 2.84
C GLY A 174 -9.61 -1.88 1.43
N THR A 175 -8.94 -0.83 1.01
CA THR A 175 -9.23 -0.12 -0.22
C THR A 175 -7.99 0.06 -1.03
N VAL A 176 -8.20 0.07 -2.34
CA VAL A 176 -7.16 0.06 -3.35
C VAL A 176 -7.16 1.39 -4.10
N SER A 177 -5.98 1.88 -4.45
CA SER A 177 -5.78 2.85 -5.51
C SER A 177 -4.77 2.30 -6.53
N PHE A 178 -4.80 2.84 -7.76
CA PHE A 178 -3.88 2.47 -8.83
C PHE A 178 -3.08 3.71 -9.28
N PRO A 179 -2.10 4.20 -8.49
CA PRO A 179 -1.45 5.48 -8.77
C PRO A 179 -0.75 5.51 -10.12
N LEU A 180 -0.18 4.39 -10.60
CA LEU A 180 0.38 4.36 -11.95
C LEU A 180 -0.70 4.54 -13.03
N LYS A 181 -1.88 3.89 -12.92
CA LYS A 181 -2.97 4.08 -13.91
C LYS A 181 -3.37 5.56 -13.99
N GLU A 182 -3.44 6.23 -12.85
CA GLU A 182 -3.73 7.66 -12.76
C GLU A 182 -2.61 8.51 -13.36
N ALA A 183 -1.35 8.21 -13.03
CA ALA A 183 -0.19 8.94 -13.52
C ALA A 183 0.03 8.79 -15.05
N LEU A 184 -0.36 7.65 -15.63
CA LEU A 184 -0.31 7.40 -17.07
C LEU A 184 -1.28 8.25 -17.89
N ALA A 185 -2.26 8.90 -17.25
CA ALA A 185 -3.09 9.93 -17.90
C ALA A 185 -2.28 11.20 -18.23
N THR A 186 -1.07 11.32 -17.67
CA THR A 186 -0.14 12.42 -17.93
C THR A 186 0.98 11.98 -18.89
N LYS A 187 1.67 12.95 -19.51
CA LYS A 187 2.84 12.65 -20.35
C LYS A 187 4.09 12.24 -19.57
N GLU A 188 4.10 12.49 -18.26
CA GLU A 188 5.26 12.34 -17.39
C GLU A 188 4.90 11.57 -16.10
N PRO A 189 4.49 10.29 -16.20
CA PRO A 189 4.17 9.50 -15.02
C PRO A 189 5.35 9.50 -14.04
N PHE A 190 5.09 10.01 -12.83
CA PHE A 190 6.07 10.21 -11.77
C PHE A 190 7.31 11.03 -12.17
N GLY A 191 7.19 11.90 -13.18
CA GLY A 191 8.28 12.74 -13.70
C GLY A 191 9.10 12.09 -14.82
N VAL A 192 8.76 10.87 -15.24
CA VAL A 192 9.45 10.19 -16.35
C VAL A 192 8.77 10.55 -17.66
N LYS A 193 9.48 11.13 -18.61
CA LYS A 193 8.96 11.38 -19.97
C LYS A 193 8.74 10.07 -20.71
N VAL A 194 7.50 9.79 -21.08
CA VAL A 194 7.10 8.54 -21.74
C VAL A 194 6.41 8.83 -23.08
N ARG A 195 6.62 7.97 -24.08
CA ARG A 195 5.95 8.10 -25.39
C ARG A 195 4.48 7.70 -25.26
N VAL A 196 3.61 8.30 -26.08
CA VAL A 196 2.17 8.00 -26.07
C VAL A 196 1.90 6.51 -26.30
N LYS A 197 2.65 5.86 -27.20
CA LYS A 197 2.53 4.40 -27.43
C LYS A 197 2.90 3.57 -26.20
N ASP A 198 3.93 3.98 -25.46
CA ASP A 198 4.38 3.27 -24.26
C ASP A 198 3.33 3.42 -23.14
N GLN A 199 2.75 4.62 -22.97
CA GLN A 199 1.65 4.84 -22.01
C GLN A 199 0.47 3.90 -22.28
N ALA A 200 0.08 3.75 -23.56
CA ALA A 200 -0.99 2.83 -23.94
C ALA A 200 -0.64 1.38 -23.60
N ASN A 201 0.59 0.94 -23.89
CA ASN A 201 1.06 -0.41 -23.56
C ASN A 201 1.06 -0.66 -22.04
N TYR A 202 1.52 0.29 -21.24
CA TYR A 202 1.53 0.17 -19.77
C TYR A 202 0.11 0.16 -19.20
N LEU A 203 -0.80 0.96 -19.75
CA LEU A 203 -2.19 0.93 -19.33
C LEU A 203 -2.84 -0.42 -19.67
N GLN A 204 -2.55 -1.00 -20.83
CA GLN A 204 -3.02 -2.34 -21.19
C GLN A 204 -2.49 -3.42 -20.26
N LEU A 205 -1.22 -3.38 -19.87
CA LEU A 205 -0.68 -4.29 -18.86
C LEU A 205 -1.41 -4.17 -17.52
N MET A 206 -1.65 -2.93 -17.06
CA MET A 206 -2.35 -2.70 -15.80
C MET A 206 -3.82 -3.11 -15.86
N ASN A 207 -4.48 -2.99 -17.01
CA ASN A 207 -5.85 -3.45 -17.23
C ASN A 207 -5.95 -4.96 -17.41
N TYR A 208 -4.89 -5.60 -17.90
CA TYR A 208 -4.82 -7.05 -17.97
C TYR A 208 -4.76 -7.67 -16.57
N LEU A 209 -3.84 -7.17 -15.72
CA LEU A 209 -3.72 -7.63 -14.32
C LEU A 209 -4.93 -7.25 -13.46
N PHE A 210 -5.47 -6.05 -13.68
CA PHE A 210 -6.58 -5.50 -12.92
C PHE A 210 -7.71 -5.08 -13.88
N SER A 211 -8.49 -6.07 -14.31
CA SER A 211 -9.50 -6.00 -15.37
C SER A 211 -10.83 -5.36 -14.98
N SER A 212 -11.14 -5.24 -13.68
CA SER A 212 -12.37 -4.57 -13.28
C SER A 212 -12.28 -3.07 -13.50
N ASN A 213 -13.32 -2.53 -14.15
CA ASN A 213 -13.53 -1.10 -14.31
C ASN A 213 -14.08 -0.43 -13.04
N ASN A 214 -14.54 -1.22 -12.06
CA ASN A 214 -14.99 -0.72 -10.77
C ASN A 214 -13.91 -1.01 -9.72
N ILE A 215 -13.25 0.04 -9.24
CA ILE A 215 -12.18 -0.09 -8.25
C ILE A 215 -12.66 -0.75 -6.94
N GLU A 216 -13.94 -0.61 -6.60
CA GLU A 216 -14.51 -1.20 -5.39
C GLU A 216 -14.54 -2.74 -5.43
N ASP A 217 -14.45 -3.34 -6.62
CA ASP A 217 -14.40 -4.80 -6.75
C ASP A 217 -13.14 -5.37 -6.08
N TYR A 218 -12.07 -4.58 -6.02
CA TYR A 218 -10.82 -4.92 -5.31
C TYR A 218 -10.87 -4.64 -3.81
N PHE A 219 -11.92 -4.02 -3.28
CA PHE A 219 -11.98 -3.67 -1.86
C PHE A 219 -12.37 -4.87 -1.01
N GLY A 220 -11.62 -5.13 0.06
CA GLY A 220 -12.00 -6.07 1.11
C GLY A 220 -12.82 -5.36 2.17
N VAL A 221 -14.03 -5.82 2.47
CA VAL A 221 -14.93 -5.19 3.45
C VAL A 221 -15.31 -6.16 4.55
N THR A 222 -15.49 -5.67 5.78
CA THR A 222 -15.95 -6.49 6.89
C THR A 222 -16.66 -5.66 7.95
N ASP A 223 -17.67 -6.29 8.55
CA ASP A 223 -18.37 -5.82 9.76
C ASP A 223 -18.00 -6.64 11.00
N SER A 224 -16.97 -7.49 10.88
CA SER A 224 -16.49 -8.31 11.99
C SER A 224 -16.00 -7.47 13.15
N MET A 225 -16.38 -7.90 14.35
CA MET A 225 -15.87 -7.36 15.61
C MET A 225 -14.54 -8.02 16.03
N THR A 226 -14.13 -9.08 15.35
CA THR A 226 -12.88 -9.82 15.59
C THR A 226 -11.90 -9.56 14.46
N ALA A 227 -10.71 -9.09 14.81
CA ALA A 227 -9.64 -8.75 13.86
C ALA A 227 -10.08 -7.92 12.62
N PRO A 228 -10.82 -6.81 12.82
CA PRO A 228 -11.43 -6.06 11.72
C PRO A 228 -10.46 -5.63 10.62
N TYR A 229 -9.26 -5.15 10.96
CA TYR A 229 -8.30 -4.68 9.97
C TYR A 229 -7.60 -5.83 9.26
N LEU A 230 -7.21 -6.89 9.98
CA LEU A 230 -6.70 -8.11 9.37
C LEU A 230 -7.65 -8.67 8.32
N LEU A 231 -8.93 -8.85 8.67
CA LEU A 231 -9.92 -9.43 7.76
C LEU A 231 -10.12 -8.56 6.50
N ALA A 232 -10.21 -7.25 6.69
CA ALA A 232 -10.32 -6.30 5.57
C ALA A 232 -9.06 -6.31 4.68
N LEU A 233 -7.87 -6.38 5.29
CA LEU A 233 -6.59 -6.45 4.58
C LEU A 233 -6.49 -7.72 3.75
N LEU A 234 -6.67 -8.88 4.38
CA LEU A 234 -6.57 -10.19 3.71
C LEU A 234 -7.59 -10.30 2.58
N SER A 235 -8.86 -9.93 2.81
CA SER A 235 -9.88 -9.90 1.75
C SER A 235 -9.48 -9.01 0.56
N THR A 236 -8.81 -7.89 0.81
CA THR A 236 -8.30 -6.99 -0.24
C THR A 236 -7.14 -7.63 -1.00
N VAL A 237 -6.21 -8.25 -0.27
CA VAL A 237 -5.05 -8.94 -0.87
C VAL A 237 -5.51 -10.08 -1.76
N GLU A 238 -6.42 -10.93 -1.29
CA GLU A 238 -6.97 -12.04 -2.09
C GLU A 238 -7.51 -11.55 -3.43
N LYS A 239 -8.35 -10.51 -3.41
CA LYS A 239 -8.94 -9.93 -4.62
C LYS A 239 -7.90 -9.38 -5.60
N LEU A 240 -6.79 -8.86 -5.11
CA LEU A 240 -5.70 -8.36 -5.96
C LEU A 240 -4.84 -9.49 -6.50
N THR A 241 -4.56 -10.52 -5.69
CA THR A 241 -3.66 -11.60 -6.07
C THR A 241 -4.27 -12.58 -7.04
N VAL A 242 -5.61 -12.69 -7.15
CA VAL A 242 -6.27 -13.53 -8.16
C VAL A 242 -5.79 -13.17 -9.57
N GLY A 243 -5.98 -11.92 -10.01
CA GLY A 243 -5.58 -11.52 -11.37
C GLY A 243 -4.08 -11.63 -11.63
N ILE A 244 -3.25 -11.40 -10.59
CA ILE A 244 -1.80 -11.57 -10.68
C ILE A 244 -1.42 -13.04 -10.81
N ASN A 245 -1.98 -13.92 -9.98
CA ASN A 245 -1.71 -15.35 -9.99
C ASN A 245 -2.18 -16.00 -11.28
N ASP A 246 -3.39 -15.69 -11.75
CA ASP A 246 -3.92 -16.20 -13.03
C ASP A 246 -3.01 -15.81 -14.19
N SER A 247 -2.51 -14.57 -14.17
CA SER A 247 -1.56 -14.08 -15.18
C SER A 247 -0.21 -14.78 -15.08
N ILE A 248 0.33 -14.97 -13.87
CA ILE A 248 1.59 -15.72 -13.68
C ILE A 248 1.43 -17.16 -14.15
N GLU A 249 0.35 -17.84 -13.78
CA GLU A 249 0.06 -19.23 -14.17
C GLU A 249 -0.01 -19.40 -15.69
N LEU A 250 -0.58 -18.42 -16.40
CA LEU A 250 -0.64 -18.45 -17.86
C LEU A 250 0.75 -18.41 -18.49
N TYR A 251 1.69 -17.64 -17.94
CA TYR A 251 3.00 -17.39 -18.55
C TYR A 251 4.16 -18.18 -17.93
N GLU A 252 3.99 -18.82 -16.77
CA GLU A 252 5.09 -19.45 -16.02
C GLU A 252 5.76 -20.64 -16.73
N THR A 253 5.14 -21.18 -17.78
CA THR A 253 5.71 -22.24 -18.61
C THR A 253 6.77 -21.72 -19.57
N VAL A 254 6.60 -20.49 -20.07
CA VAL A 254 7.52 -19.81 -21.00
C VAL A 254 8.44 -18.82 -20.28
N LEU A 255 8.01 -18.30 -19.13
CA LEU A 255 8.73 -17.39 -18.25
C LEU A 255 8.79 -17.97 -16.81
N PRO A 256 9.61 -19.02 -16.57
CA PRO A 256 9.63 -19.75 -15.29
C PRO A 256 9.95 -18.90 -14.05
N GLN A 257 10.68 -17.80 -14.22
CA GLN A 257 10.99 -16.82 -13.18
C GLN A 257 9.74 -16.16 -12.58
N LEU A 258 8.60 -16.16 -13.28
CA LEU A 258 7.36 -15.60 -12.75
C LEU A 258 6.80 -16.40 -11.56
N LYS A 259 7.14 -17.70 -11.45
CA LYS A 259 6.68 -18.56 -10.35
C LYS A 259 7.08 -18.03 -8.98
N ASP A 260 8.24 -17.40 -8.90
CA ASP A 260 8.80 -16.84 -7.68
C ASP A 260 7.99 -15.63 -7.15
N HIS A 261 7.06 -15.11 -7.94
CA HIS A 261 6.20 -13.96 -7.60
C HIS A 261 4.74 -14.34 -7.38
N LYS A 262 4.43 -15.64 -7.34
CA LYS A 262 3.08 -16.12 -7.08
C LYS A 262 2.73 -16.01 -5.59
N PHE A 263 1.50 -15.62 -5.31
CA PHE A 263 1.01 -15.45 -3.94
C PHE A 263 0.26 -16.69 -3.46
N SER A 264 0.63 -17.21 -2.30
CA SER A 264 -0.13 -18.25 -1.60
C SER A 264 -1.38 -17.63 -0.94
N THR A 265 -2.57 -18.14 -1.24
CA THR A 265 -3.84 -17.74 -0.60
C THR A 265 -4.42 -18.86 0.27
N ALA A 266 -3.56 -19.74 0.80
CA ALA A 266 -3.96 -20.94 1.55
C ALA A 266 -4.78 -20.67 2.83
N TRP A 267 -4.83 -19.41 3.28
CA TRP A 267 -5.64 -18.94 4.40
C TRP A 267 -7.07 -18.53 4.01
N SER A 268 -7.41 -18.45 2.72
CA SER A 268 -8.70 -17.92 2.22
C SER A 268 -9.91 -18.65 2.82
N ASP A 269 -9.91 -19.99 2.82
CA ASP A 269 -10.99 -20.79 3.41
C ASP A 269 -11.19 -20.50 4.91
N THR A 270 -10.10 -20.18 5.62
CA THR A 270 -10.19 -19.81 7.05
C THR A 270 -10.80 -18.42 7.22
N LEU A 271 -10.57 -17.52 6.27
CA LEU A 271 -11.07 -16.14 6.32
C LEU A 271 -12.60 -16.06 6.24
N VAL A 272 -13.22 -16.95 5.46
CA VAL A 272 -14.68 -16.98 5.27
C VAL A 272 -15.41 -17.65 6.44
N ASP A 273 -14.73 -18.48 7.23
CA ASP A 273 -15.28 -19.09 8.45
C ASP A 273 -15.13 -18.15 9.65
N THR A 274 -16.13 -17.28 9.83
CA THR A 274 -16.18 -16.33 10.94
C THR A 274 -16.16 -17.00 12.32
N GLN A 275 -16.70 -18.21 12.48
CA GLN A 275 -16.69 -18.93 13.76
C GLN A 275 -15.29 -19.43 14.08
N LEU A 276 -14.59 -19.97 13.07
CA LEU A 276 -13.20 -20.37 13.20
C LEU A 276 -12.30 -19.17 13.54
N ILE A 277 -12.46 -18.02 12.87
CA ILE A 277 -11.70 -16.80 13.19
C ILE A 277 -11.88 -16.39 14.66
N VAL A 278 -13.11 -16.41 15.18
CA VAL A 278 -13.40 -16.12 16.59
C VAL A 278 -12.80 -17.17 17.53
N ALA A 279 -12.85 -18.45 17.15
CA ALA A 279 -12.26 -19.53 17.93
C ALA A 279 -10.74 -19.41 18.01
N LEU A 280 -10.09 -19.08 16.89
CA LEU A 280 -8.65 -18.85 16.80
C LEU A 280 -8.24 -17.62 17.63
N SER A 281 -8.97 -16.51 17.53
CA SER A 281 -8.63 -15.27 18.27
C SER A 281 -8.65 -15.45 19.80
N ARG A 282 -9.34 -16.47 20.32
CA ARG A 282 -9.42 -16.79 21.75
C ARG A 282 -8.31 -17.72 22.24
N LYS A 283 -7.47 -18.27 21.36
CA LYS A 283 -6.40 -19.22 21.72
C LYS A 283 -5.23 -18.56 22.44
N ILE A 284 -4.98 -17.29 22.17
CA ILE A 284 -3.86 -16.52 22.71
C ILE A 284 -4.45 -15.19 23.24
N PRO A 285 -4.11 -14.76 24.46
CA PRO A 285 -4.56 -13.46 24.96
C PRO A 285 -3.93 -12.32 24.14
N SER A 286 -4.52 -11.13 24.20
CA SER A 286 -3.95 -9.96 23.54
C SER A 286 -2.52 -9.68 23.98
N LEU A 287 -1.66 -9.36 23.00
CA LEU A 287 -0.25 -9.06 23.21
C LEU A 287 0.07 -7.64 22.73
N THR A 288 0.92 -6.94 23.48
CA THR A 288 1.33 -5.57 23.17
C THR A 288 1.79 -5.42 21.73
N GLY A 289 1.32 -4.37 21.06
CA GLY A 289 1.64 -4.08 19.66
C GLY A 289 0.67 -4.68 18.63
N ASN A 290 -0.20 -5.61 19.05
CA ASN A 290 -1.20 -6.24 18.17
C ASN A 290 -2.61 -5.66 18.31
N GLU A 291 -2.94 -5.04 19.46
CA GLU A 291 -4.29 -4.58 19.78
C GLU A 291 -4.78 -3.37 18.97
N GLY A 292 -3.87 -2.65 18.32
CA GLY A 292 -4.20 -1.40 17.61
C GLY A 292 -3.75 -0.14 18.35
N LYS A 293 -3.49 0.93 17.60
CA LYS A 293 -3.17 2.25 18.18
C LYS A 293 -4.42 2.86 18.82
N PRO A 294 -4.31 3.53 19.99
CA PRO A 294 -5.44 4.26 20.56
C PRO A 294 -5.96 5.27 19.53
N SER A 295 -7.27 5.26 19.32
CA SER A 295 -7.91 6.19 18.39
C SER A 295 -7.86 7.59 19.02
N ASN A 296 -6.93 8.43 18.58
CA ASN A 296 -7.10 9.88 18.77
C ASN A 296 -8.34 10.25 17.95
N ALA A 297 -9.46 10.45 18.63
CA ALA A 297 -10.70 10.89 18.00
C ALA A 297 -10.48 12.32 17.45
N GLN A 298 -10.08 12.42 16.18
CA GLN A 298 -10.27 13.53 15.23
C GLN A 298 -9.35 13.30 14.02
N ALA A 299 -9.75 12.41 13.11
CA ALA A 299 -9.30 12.54 11.72
C ALA A 299 -10.19 13.63 11.11
N VAL A 300 -9.60 14.79 10.81
CA VAL A 300 -10.25 15.83 10.01
C VAL A 300 -10.59 15.19 8.67
N VAL A 301 -11.88 15.10 8.36
CA VAL A 301 -12.36 14.66 7.05
C VAL A 301 -11.97 15.79 6.09
N GLU A 302 -10.97 15.57 5.23
CA GLU A 302 -10.74 16.47 4.11
C GLU A 302 -11.96 16.38 3.19
N PRO A 303 -12.69 17.49 2.96
CA PRO A 303 -13.82 17.48 2.04
C PRO A 303 -13.30 17.39 0.61
N VAL A 304 -13.62 16.28 -0.06
CA VAL A 304 -13.54 16.18 -1.52
C VAL A 304 -14.52 17.21 -2.10
N GLN A 305 -13.99 18.34 -2.58
CA GLN A 305 -14.78 19.32 -3.30
C GLN A 305 -15.17 18.74 -4.67
N GLN A 306 -16.42 18.29 -4.80
CA GLN A 306 -17.04 18.15 -6.12
C GLN A 306 -17.69 19.47 -6.51
N PRO A 307 -17.48 19.99 -7.74
CA PRO A 307 -18.12 21.22 -8.19
C PRO A 307 -19.60 20.99 -8.44
N VAL A 308 -20.46 21.63 -7.63
CA VAL A 308 -21.91 21.62 -7.83
C VAL A 308 -22.25 22.58 -8.96
N GLN A 309 -22.68 22.05 -10.11
CA GLN A 309 -23.33 22.84 -11.15
C GLN A 309 -24.67 23.37 -10.62
N GLN A 310 -24.81 24.70 -10.59
CA GLN A 310 -26.05 25.37 -10.20
C GLN A 310 -27.11 25.16 -11.29
N MET A 311 -28.10 24.31 -11.03
CA MET A 311 -29.36 24.32 -11.80
C MET A 311 -30.22 25.50 -11.33
N GLN A 312 -30.39 26.48 -12.22
CA GLN A 312 -31.38 27.54 -12.09
C GLN A 312 -32.79 26.94 -12.08
N GLN A 313 -33.52 27.14 -10.99
CA GLN A 313 -34.96 26.87 -10.92
C GLN A 313 -35.71 27.93 -11.75
N GLN A 314 -36.30 27.52 -12.87
CA GLN A 314 -37.34 28.30 -13.54
C GLN A 314 -38.67 28.12 -12.79
N GLN A 315 -39.28 29.23 -12.40
CA GLN A 315 -40.62 29.26 -11.82
C GLN A 315 -41.70 29.09 -12.90
N PRO A 316 -42.82 28.39 -12.63
CA PRO A 316 -43.96 28.35 -13.52
C PRO A 316 -44.81 29.63 -13.42
N VAL A 317 -45.22 30.14 -14.59
CA VAL A 317 -46.10 31.30 -14.78
C VAL A 317 -47.55 30.95 -14.40
N GLN A 318 -48.20 31.78 -13.58
CA GLN A 318 -49.65 31.72 -13.35
C GLN A 318 -50.38 32.88 -14.07
N PRO A 319 -51.61 32.66 -14.60
CA PRO A 319 -52.40 33.69 -15.26
C PRO A 319 -53.12 34.65 -14.29
N GLN A 320 -53.24 35.90 -14.72
CA GLN A 320 -53.83 37.04 -13.99
C GLN A 320 -55.36 36.91 -13.81
N SER A 321 -55.84 37.31 -12.62
CA SER A 321 -57.18 37.89 -12.46
C SER A 321 -57.16 39.04 -11.43
N ASN A 322 -57.90 40.09 -11.76
CA ASN A 322 -58.02 41.36 -11.04
C ASN A 322 -58.89 41.26 -9.78
N GLY A 323 -58.58 42.04 -8.74
CA GLY A 323 -59.58 42.52 -7.77
C GLY A 323 -59.16 42.51 -6.31
N LEU A 324 -59.11 43.70 -5.72
CA LEU A 324 -58.78 44.06 -4.33
C LEU A 324 -59.64 43.36 -3.27
N VAL A 325 -59.03 42.86 -2.18
CA VAL A 325 -59.19 43.34 -0.78
C VAL A 325 -58.37 42.51 0.22
N GLN A 326 -57.81 43.23 1.19
CA GLN A 326 -57.01 42.82 2.35
C GLN A 326 -57.85 42.09 3.41
N PHE A 327 -57.38 40.96 3.97
CA PHE A 327 -57.54 40.57 5.38
C PHE A 327 -56.64 39.36 5.72
N ASN A 328 -55.91 39.46 6.84
CA ASN A 328 -55.11 38.42 7.49
C ASN A 328 -56.03 37.55 8.37
N PRO A 329 -55.82 36.22 8.51
CA PRO A 329 -55.17 35.77 9.74
C PRO A 329 -54.32 34.47 9.65
N GLN A 330 -53.24 34.51 10.44
CA GLN A 330 -52.60 33.44 11.26
C GLN A 330 -52.89 31.97 10.94
N GLN A 331 -51.82 31.25 10.57
CA GLN A 331 -51.75 29.78 10.66
C GLN A 331 -51.12 29.34 11.98
N ALA A 332 -51.76 28.36 12.60
CA ALA A 332 -51.34 27.66 13.81
C ALA A 332 -50.14 26.72 13.53
N GLN A 333 -49.21 26.63 14.49
CA GLN A 333 -48.20 25.57 14.54
C GLN A 333 -48.61 24.49 15.56
N PRO A 334 -48.40 23.20 15.27
CA PRO A 334 -48.53 22.14 16.27
C PRO A 334 -47.29 22.00 17.16
N LEU A 335 -47.57 21.77 18.44
CA LEU A 335 -46.64 21.50 19.54
C LEU A 335 -45.84 20.19 19.36
N TYR A 336 -44.57 20.23 19.73
CA TYR A 336 -43.82 19.06 20.22
C TYR A 336 -43.33 19.33 21.66
N PRO A 337 -43.43 18.36 22.59
CA PRO A 337 -43.00 18.55 23.97
C PRO A 337 -41.48 18.45 24.14
N GLN A 338 -40.94 19.39 24.93
CA GLN A 338 -39.56 19.44 25.41
C GLN A 338 -39.27 18.35 26.45
N GLN A 339 -38.05 17.82 26.43
CA GLN A 339 -37.45 17.11 27.55
C GLN A 339 -36.11 17.78 27.93
N ASN A 340 -35.95 17.98 29.24
CA ASN A 340 -34.99 18.82 29.96
C ASN A 340 -33.52 18.71 29.55
N GLN A 341 -32.84 19.87 29.46
CA GLN A 341 -31.39 19.99 29.64
C GLN A 341 -31.07 20.96 30.79
N PHE A 342 -30.18 20.48 31.66
CA PHE A 342 -29.60 21.19 32.80
C PHE A 342 -28.71 22.36 32.35
N GLY A 343 -28.81 23.47 33.07
CA GLY A 343 -28.09 24.71 32.79
C GLY A 343 -26.69 24.82 33.40
N TYR A 344 -25.88 25.67 32.79
CA TYR A 344 -24.72 26.32 33.39
C TYR A 344 -24.76 27.82 33.05
N PRO A 345 -24.34 28.72 33.97
CA PRO A 345 -24.49 30.16 33.82
C PRO A 345 -23.45 30.80 32.87
N GLN A 346 -23.92 31.76 32.06
CA GLN A 346 -23.12 32.67 31.24
C GLN A 346 -22.30 33.63 32.12
N MET A 347 -21.00 33.76 31.82
CA MET A 347 -20.20 34.91 32.22
C MET A 347 -20.22 35.99 31.13
N GLN A 348 -20.39 37.23 31.58
CA GLN A 348 -20.39 38.46 30.79
C GLN A 348 -19.01 38.73 30.18
N GLN A 349 -18.96 39.11 28.90
CA GLN A 349 -17.78 39.69 28.28
C GLN A 349 -17.82 41.22 28.38
N GLN A 350 -16.73 41.82 28.84
CA GLN A 350 -16.41 43.24 28.60
C GLN A 350 -15.27 43.34 27.57
N PRO A 351 -15.26 44.36 26.70
CA PRO A 351 -14.23 44.54 25.69
C PRO A 351 -12.98 45.22 26.28
N MET A 352 -11.80 44.67 26.00
CA MET A 352 -10.51 45.28 26.34
C MET A 352 -9.73 45.68 25.08
N TYR A 353 -9.05 46.81 25.23
CA TYR A 353 -8.43 47.63 24.21
C TYR A 353 -7.24 46.99 23.48
N ASN A 354 -7.09 47.44 22.25
CA ASN A 354 -6.02 47.16 21.29
C ASN A 354 -4.71 47.85 21.70
N GLN A 355 -3.60 47.11 21.82
CA GLN A 355 -2.25 47.69 21.84
C GLN A 355 -1.27 46.76 21.12
N GLY A 356 -0.63 47.30 20.09
CA GLY A 356 0.21 46.57 19.14
C GLY A 356 1.63 46.26 19.65
N TYR A 357 2.21 45.22 19.06
CA TYR A 357 3.63 44.90 19.16
C TYR A 357 4.27 44.82 17.77
N PRO A 358 5.53 45.24 17.61
CA PRO A 358 6.22 45.32 16.34
C PRO A 358 6.70 43.95 15.83
N GLN A 359 6.61 43.76 14.51
CA GLN A 359 7.15 42.59 13.81
C GLN A 359 8.67 42.63 13.71
N GLN A 360 9.33 41.50 14.02
CA GLN A 360 10.68 41.19 13.55
C GLN A 360 10.62 40.25 12.34
N PRO A 361 11.52 40.41 11.36
CA PRO A 361 11.52 39.59 10.16
C PRO A 361 12.04 38.17 10.43
N MET A 362 11.22 37.16 10.13
CA MET A 362 11.67 35.77 10.09
C MET A 362 12.61 35.54 8.90
N GLN A 363 13.84 35.14 9.19
CA GLN A 363 14.74 34.54 8.21
C GLN A 363 14.21 33.14 7.84
N GLN A 364 13.97 32.93 6.55
CA GLN A 364 13.64 31.63 5.98
C GLN A 364 14.86 30.70 6.07
N GLN A 365 14.85 29.78 7.03
CA GLN A 365 15.69 28.60 6.98
C GLN A 365 15.08 27.63 5.97
N TYR A 366 15.76 27.46 4.82
CA TYR A 366 15.51 26.34 3.91
C TYR A 366 15.71 25.03 4.68
N GLN A 367 14.63 24.35 5.04
CA GLN A 367 14.68 22.94 5.39
C GLN A 367 14.93 22.15 4.10
N GLN A 368 16.18 21.75 3.89
CA GLN A 368 16.50 20.70 2.94
C GLN A 368 15.84 19.41 3.44
N GLN A 369 14.86 18.92 2.69
CA GLN A 369 14.35 17.57 2.86
C GLN A 369 15.51 16.58 2.63
N PRO A 370 15.76 15.62 3.54
CA PRO A 370 16.71 14.57 3.25
C PRO A 370 16.18 13.73 2.09
N GLN A 371 16.89 13.78 0.96
CA GLN A 371 16.71 12.87 -0.15
C GLN A 371 16.91 11.45 0.36
N THR A 372 15.85 10.64 0.41
CA THR A 372 15.97 9.20 0.59
C THR A 372 16.65 8.64 -0.65
N ALA A 373 17.97 8.47 -0.58
CA ALA A 373 18.75 7.84 -1.63
C ALA A 373 18.26 6.40 -1.83
N ALA A 374 17.93 6.07 -3.08
CA ALA A 374 17.67 4.70 -3.51
C ALA A 374 18.88 3.83 -3.16
N VAL A 375 18.67 2.73 -2.43
CA VAL A 375 19.72 1.73 -2.23
C VAL A 375 19.68 0.79 -3.42
N MET A 376 20.23 1.25 -4.55
CA MET A 376 20.57 0.38 -5.67
C MET A 376 21.95 -0.21 -5.41
N THR A 377 22.10 -1.52 -5.59
CA THR A 377 23.43 -2.12 -5.70
C THR A 377 24.08 -1.70 -7.03
N ASN A 378 25.41 -1.75 -7.11
CA ASN A 378 26.21 -1.30 -8.28
C ASN A 378 25.86 -1.98 -9.63
N ASN A 379 24.92 -2.93 -9.66
CA ASN A 379 24.47 -3.66 -10.83
C ASN A 379 23.01 -3.33 -11.23
N GLY A 380 22.41 -2.27 -10.68
CA GLY A 380 21.02 -1.90 -10.99
C GLY A 380 19.97 -2.84 -10.39
N LYS A 381 20.35 -3.69 -9.43
CA LYS A 381 19.41 -4.50 -8.63
C LYS A 381 19.04 -3.74 -7.35
N LEU A 382 17.75 -3.65 -7.07
CA LEU A 382 17.17 -3.13 -5.82
C LEU A 382 17.76 -3.89 -4.62
N ASP A 383 18.16 -3.17 -3.56
CA ASP A 383 18.50 -3.77 -2.26
C ASP A 383 17.20 -4.07 -1.50
N PHE A 384 16.70 -5.29 -1.68
CA PHE A 384 15.47 -5.78 -1.05
C PHE A 384 15.63 -6.04 0.46
N ASN A 385 16.86 -6.31 0.91
CA ASN A 385 17.17 -6.51 2.33
C ASN A 385 16.91 -5.22 3.13
N ALA A 386 17.20 -4.05 2.56
CA ALA A 386 16.81 -2.78 3.15
C ALA A 386 15.27 -2.58 3.20
N THR A 387 14.55 -3.06 2.19
CA THR A 387 13.10 -2.79 2.04
C THR A 387 12.22 -3.68 2.93
N LEU A 388 12.59 -4.95 3.09
CA LEU A 388 11.83 -5.91 3.91
C LEU A 388 12.29 -5.94 5.38
N ALA A 389 13.59 -5.74 5.65
CA ALA A 389 14.19 -5.92 6.97
C ALA A 389 14.56 -4.65 7.73
N ARG A 390 14.76 -3.50 7.06
CA ARG A 390 15.28 -2.27 7.72
C ARG A 390 14.53 -1.01 7.32
N VAL A 391 13.58 -0.59 8.16
CA VAL A 391 13.23 0.84 8.21
C VAL A 391 14.07 1.50 9.31
N ASP A 392 15.38 1.67 9.07
CA ASP A 392 16.21 2.60 9.86
C ASP A 392 17.16 3.38 8.91
N PRO A 393 16.98 4.69 8.72
CA PRO A 393 17.70 5.49 7.72
C PRO A 393 19.19 5.70 7.99
N MET A 394 19.74 5.26 9.13
CA MET A 394 21.12 5.60 9.51
C MET A 394 22.20 4.63 8.99
N ARG A 395 21.85 3.46 8.46
CA ARG A 395 22.88 2.46 8.04
C ARG A 395 23.31 2.56 6.58
N ALA A 396 22.58 3.30 5.74
CA ALA A 396 22.99 3.61 4.37
C ALA A 396 24.23 4.54 4.32
N ALA A 397 24.47 5.32 5.39
CA ALA A 397 25.60 6.25 5.47
C ALA A 397 26.95 5.55 5.73
N GLN A 398 26.97 4.41 6.42
CA GLN A 398 28.22 3.73 6.79
C GLN A 398 28.79 2.81 5.70
N VAL A 399 27.94 2.31 4.80
CA VAL A 399 28.38 1.48 3.66
C VAL A 399 28.94 2.36 2.53
N ALA A 400 28.49 3.62 2.41
CA ALA A 400 29.04 4.59 1.46
C ALA A 400 30.43 5.11 1.85
N SER A 401 30.77 5.15 3.15
CA SER A 401 32.07 5.66 3.63
C SER A 401 33.21 4.65 3.58
N ALA A 402 32.95 3.34 3.43
CA ALA A 402 33.99 2.32 3.38
C ALA A 402 34.56 2.06 1.98
N ASN A 403 33.84 2.45 0.91
CA ASN A 403 34.22 2.13 -0.47
C ASN A 403 34.96 3.26 -1.21
N ASN A 404 35.23 4.39 -0.55
CA ASN A 404 35.91 5.55 -1.16
C ASN A 404 37.41 5.66 -0.81
N GLN A 405 38.03 4.63 -0.23
CA GLN A 405 39.47 4.63 0.10
C GLN A 405 40.35 3.69 -0.76
N TYR A 406 39.80 3.02 -1.78
CA TYR A 406 40.58 2.13 -2.65
C TYR A 406 40.29 2.29 -4.14
N ARG A 407 40.25 3.52 -4.67
CA ARG A 407 40.44 3.78 -6.11
C ARG A 407 41.10 5.13 -6.33
N GLY A 408 42.43 5.13 -6.31
CA GLY A 408 43.25 6.28 -6.63
C GLY A 408 44.71 5.89 -6.72
N ASN A 409 45.07 5.11 -7.75
CA ASN A 409 46.36 5.19 -8.43
C ASN A 409 46.43 4.15 -9.56
N GLY A 410 46.36 4.64 -10.78
CA GLY A 410 47.05 4.04 -11.93
C GLY A 410 47.56 5.19 -12.80
N PRO A 411 48.33 4.92 -13.86
CA PRO A 411 49.48 4.03 -13.98
C PRO A 411 50.75 4.85 -14.34
N ILE A 412 51.95 4.33 -14.06
CA ILE A 412 53.17 4.81 -14.72
C ILE A 412 53.78 3.61 -15.47
N PHE A 413 53.55 3.59 -16.78
CA PHE A 413 54.34 2.79 -17.71
C PHE A 413 55.67 3.49 -17.92
N ASN A 414 56.76 2.88 -17.43
CA ASN A 414 58.11 3.24 -17.83
C ASN A 414 58.62 2.19 -18.82
N ASN A 415 59.01 2.70 -19.99
CA ASN A 415 59.59 2.02 -21.11
C ASN A 415 61.08 1.78 -20.84
N MET A 416 61.54 0.53 -20.70
CA MET A 416 62.91 0.11 -20.98
C MET A 416 62.90 -1.38 -21.37
N GLY A 417 63.44 -1.67 -22.54
CA GLY A 417 63.44 -3.01 -23.13
C GLY A 417 64.56 -3.91 -22.64
N GLY A 418 64.68 -5.07 -23.30
CA GLY A 418 65.85 -5.94 -23.16
C GLY A 418 65.53 -7.43 -23.22
N GLY A 419 65.55 -7.99 -24.44
CA GLY A 419 66.30 -9.21 -24.78
C GLY A 419 65.91 -10.59 -24.20
N LEU A 420 65.75 -11.54 -25.13
CA LEU A 420 66.26 -12.92 -25.14
C LEU A 420 65.84 -13.83 -23.95
N PHE A 421 65.18 -14.97 -24.11
CA PHE A 421 65.34 -16.09 -25.04
C PHE A 421 64.02 -16.86 -25.19
#